data_AF-A0A8D8D9B1-F1
#
_entry.id   AF-A0A8D8D9B1-F1
#
_cell.length_a   1.000
_cell.length_b   1.000
_cell.length_c   1.000
_cell.angle_alpha   90.00
_cell.angle_beta   90.00
_cell.angle_gamma   90.00
#
_symmetry.space_group_name_H-M   'P 1'
#
loop_
_entity.id
_entity.type
_entity.pdbx_description
1 polymer ?
#
loop_
_entity_poly.entity_id
_entity_poly.type
_entity_poly.pdbx_seq_one_letter_code
_entity_poly.pdbx_strand_id
1 'polypeptide(L)'
;MTATGHDKLTILHYNDVYNIDATCKQEPIGGAARFVTAVKSYDHLNPLVLFSGDAFSPSMLSTFTRGEQMVPVLNAVGTHCAVFGNHDFDHGLDVLAEWVEKTTFPWLMSNVVDNETGRPLGGGKITHILHHNDVKVGLIGLVEKEWLDTLPTIDPNEVTYIDFIKAGNQLADELHNQGCDIIIALTHMRTPNDIELAKHSGHIDLILGGHDHVFEILNIEDTHVIKSGTDFRQFSRIGVNTERNEQGKIGIVVEKVDVSSTKYNEDPALKEDLKKYSETIESKMDEVLGTFSVELEGRFASIRTSETNLGNWICDVALAATGADAVMINSGTFRSDQIHQAGPFTMRDLVNIIPMQDPLIVLEVTGKILHEALENSVSTYPKLEGRFPQIAGMSFAFDPTQPPGRRVEARLVRIGDEWLNLEQIYTLCIKSYIYGGCDGYTMFKGCKVLMDDDAAPELGLAIQNHFKAIDVRMGKTHHTKHRQSLVTLSRRHSMIQMLENLELDGPTPIRRKSYVSQPKHASMEHVNRGKLMRRASLDDLEQNSCQLAPTIQHRIIVVQNQDHMHEMILRRETIEANSVIKETDELTP
;
A
#
# COMPACT_ATOMS: atom_id res chain seq x y z
N MET A 1 31.72 -15.15 -19.30
CA MET A 1 32.59 -15.22 -20.49
C MET A 1 32.68 -13.81 -21.07
N THR A 2 33.89 -13.30 -21.31
CA THR A 2 34.13 -11.96 -21.86
C THR A 2 33.67 -11.89 -23.31
N ALA A 3 32.69 -11.03 -23.61
CA ALA A 3 32.15 -10.81 -24.94
C ALA A 3 33.21 -10.23 -25.88
N THR A 4 33.54 -10.95 -26.95
CA THR A 4 34.41 -10.49 -28.05
C THR A 4 33.63 -10.37 -29.37
N GLY A 5 32.41 -9.85 -29.31
CA GLY A 5 31.61 -9.46 -30.48
C GLY A 5 30.83 -8.19 -30.15
N HIS A 6 30.76 -7.24 -31.08
CA HIS A 6 29.94 -6.04 -30.93
C HIS A 6 28.46 -6.44 -30.81
N ASP A 7 27.75 -5.91 -29.81
CA ASP A 7 26.30 -6.11 -29.66
C ASP A 7 25.57 -5.64 -30.93
N LYS A 8 24.72 -6.49 -31.51
CA LYS A 8 23.99 -6.15 -32.75
C LYS A 8 22.75 -5.30 -32.46
N LEU A 9 22.17 -5.46 -31.28
CA LEU A 9 21.10 -4.64 -30.75
C LEU A 9 21.41 -4.31 -29.28
N THR A 10 21.25 -3.04 -28.90
CA THR A 10 21.26 -2.62 -27.48
C THR A 10 19.84 -2.25 -27.09
N ILE A 11 19.34 -2.80 -25.98
CA ILE A 11 18.04 -2.49 -25.41
C ILE A 11 18.25 -1.80 -24.07
N LEU A 12 17.54 -0.71 -23.81
CA LEU A 12 17.42 -0.11 -22.49
C LEU A 12 16.02 -0.41 -21.96
N HIS A 13 15.93 -1.02 -20.78
CA HIS A 13 14.67 -1.42 -20.17
C HIS A 13 14.47 -0.79 -18.79
N TYR A 14 13.29 -0.26 -18.54
CA TYR A 14 12.85 0.25 -17.24
C TYR A 14 11.37 -0.08 -16.97
N ASN A 15 10.94 0.02 -15.72
CA ASN A 15 9.58 -0.33 -15.23
C ASN A 15 9.27 0.47 -13.96
N ASP A 16 7.99 0.51 -13.58
CA ASP A 16 7.48 1.00 -12.29
C ASP A 16 8.03 2.38 -11.90
N VAL A 17 7.57 3.42 -12.60
CA VAL A 17 8.04 4.80 -12.43
C VAL A 17 6.92 5.72 -11.98
N TYR A 18 6.98 6.15 -10.72
CA TYR A 18 5.86 6.84 -10.10
C TYR A 18 6.14 8.31 -9.88
N ASN A 19 7.37 8.61 -9.44
CA ASN A 19 7.77 9.93 -8.99
C ASN A 19 8.70 10.61 -10.00
N ILE A 20 8.33 11.83 -10.43
CA ILE A 20 9.19 12.63 -11.32
C ILE A 20 10.46 13.13 -10.60
N ASP A 21 10.34 13.40 -9.29
CA ASP A 21 11.42 13.86 -8.44
C ASP A 21 12.05 12.68 -7.69
N ALA A 22 13.30 12.86 -7.26
CA ALA A 22 13.96 11.85 -6.41
C ALA A 22 13.27 11.76 -5.05
N THR A 23 12.80 10.56 -4.70
CA THR A 23 12.11 10.27 -3.43
C THR A 23 13.07 9.94 -2.27
N CYS A 24 14.32 9.61 -2.60
CA CYS A 24 15.34 9.24 -1.62
C CYS A 24 16.57 10.15 -1.72
N LYS A 25 17.28 10.35 -0.61
CA LYS A 25 18.59 11.02 -0.58
C LYS A 25 19.76 10.04 -0.67
N GLN A 26 19.50 8.73 -0.70
CA GLN A 26 20.51 7.69 -0.81
C GLN A 26 20.70 7.26 -2.26
N GLU A 27 21.95 6.97 -2.62
CA GLU A 27 22.28 6.47 -3.96
C GLU A 27 21.79 5.03 -4.20
N PRO A 28 21.39 4.68 -5.43
CA PRO A 28 21.14 5.57 -6.55
C PRO A 28 19.94 6.49 -6.29
N ILE A 29 20.13 7.79 -6.54
CA ILE A 29 19.14 8.81 -6.21
C ILE A 29 17.92 8.81 -7.16
N GLY A 30 18.11 8.40 -8.42
CA GLY A 30 17.06 8.38 -9.44
C GLY A 30 16.58 9.77 -9.88
N GLY A 31 15.28 9.91 -10.08
CA GLY A 31 14.59 11.11 -10.57
C GLY A 31 14.55 11.23 -12.10
N ALA A 32 13.40 11.59 -12.65
CA ALA A 32 13.09 11.56 -14.08
C ALA A 32 14.09 12.37 -14.93
N ALA A 33 14.39 13.62 -14.54
CA ALA A 33 15.31 14.47 -15.29
C ALA A 33 16.74 13.90 -15.37
N ARG A 34 17.20 13.27 -14.30
CA ARG A 34 18.53 12.62 -14.25
C ARG A 34 18.53 11.31 -15.02
N PHE A 35 17.45 10.55 -14.92
CA PHE A 35 17.26 9.32 -15.67
C PHE A 35 17.28 9.57 -17.17
N VAL A 36 16.62 10.62 -17.66
CA VAL A 36 16.70 11.02 -19.08
C VAL A 36 18.15 11.28 -19.51
N THR A 37 18.93 12.00 -18.70
CA THR A 37 20.37 12.20 -18.99
C THR A 37 21.14 10.88 -19.00
N ALA A 38 20.82 9.96 -18.07
CA ALA A 38 21.45 8.66 -17.99
C ALA A 38 21.13 7.79 -19.23
N VAL A 39 19.88 7.76 -19.69
CA VAL A 39 19.46 7.08 -20.91
C VAL A 39 20.16 7.69 -22.14
N LYS A 40 20.11 9.02 -22.29
CA LYS A 40 20.76 9.74 -23.40
C LYS A 40 22.28 9.53 -23.46
N SER A 41 22.93 9.20 -22.34
CA SER A 41 24.37 8.86 -22.34
C SER A 41 24.71 7.64 -23.21
N TYR A 42 23.71 6.81 -23.54
CA TYR A 42 23.82 5.65 -24.41
C TYR A 42 23.36 5.90 -25.86
N ASP A 43 22.98 7.13 -26.25
CA ASP A 43 22.51 7.45 -27.61
C ASP A 43 23.50 7.04 -28.71
N HIS A 44 24.80 7.06 -28.41
CA HIS A 44 25.85 6.62 -29.32
C HIS A 44 25.76 5.13 -29.72
N LEU A 45 25.00 4.32 -28.97
CA LEU A 45 24.71 2.92 -29.29
C LEU A 45 23.41 2.74 -30.08
N ASN A 46 22.67 3.82 -30.34
CA ASN A 46 21.32 3.82 -30.91
C ASN A 46 20.41 2.75 -30.26
N PRO A 47 20.13 2.85 -28.94
CA PRO A 47 19.43 1.80 -28.22
C PRO A 47 17.92 1.77 -28.52
N LEU A 48 17.33 0.58 -28.43
CA LEU A 48 15.88 0.41 -28.36
C LEU A 48 15.43 0.57 -26.90
N VAL A 49 14.57 1.54 -26.61
CA VAL A 49 14.11 1.82 -25.23
C VAL A 49 12.72 1.24 -25.01
N LEU A 50 12.58 0.32 -24.05
CA LEU A 50 11.34 -0.41 -23.76
C LEU A 50 10.91 -0.19 -22.31
N PHE A 51 9.59 -0.11 -22.09
CA PHE A 51 9.01 0.19 -20.79
C PHE A 51 7.98 -0.85 -20.35
N SER A 52 8.09 -1.36 -19.13
CA SER A 52 7.16 -2.38 -18.59
C SER A 52 6.14 -1.83 -17.60
N GLY A 53 5.45 -0.76 -17.98
CA GLY A 53 4.22 -0.28 -17.33
C GLY A 53 4.40 0.41 -15.98
N ASP A 54 3.28 0.93 -15.47
CA ASP A 54 3.16 1.70 -14.22
C ASP A 54 3.89 3.03 -14.26
N ALA A 55 3.25 4.01 -14.89
CA ALA A 55 3.77 5.36 -15.05
C ALA A 55 2.86 6.44 -14.43
N PHE A 56 1.55 6.26 -14.52
CA PHE A 56 0.61 7.35 -14.27
C PHE A 56 0.19 7.51 -12.81
N SER A 57 0.37 6.48 -11.98
CA SER A 57 0.00 6.42 -10.56
C SER A 57 0.80 5.30 -9.89
N PRO A 58 0.97 5.27 -8.55
CA PRO A 58 0.62 6.32 -7.58
C PRO A 58 1.76 7.28 -7.30
N SER A 59 1.48 8.58 -7.32
CA SER A 59 2.33 9.59 -6.70
C SER A 59 1.51 10.72 -6.10
N MET A 60 2.14 11.49 -5.21
CA MET A 60 1.53 12.73 -4.71
C MET A 60 1.12 13.66 -5.86
N LEU A 61 1.95 13.71 -6.90
CA LEU A 61 1.67 14.53 -8.07
C LEU A 61 0.50 13.95 -8.88
N SER A 62 0.46 12.62 -9.11
CA SER A 62 -0.63 11.98 -9.85
C SER A 62 -2.00 12.18 -9.21
N THR A 63 -2.09 12.29 -7.88
CA THR A 63 -3.34 12.66 -7.19
C THR A 63 -3.92 13.97 -7.71
N PHE A 64 -3.06 14.90 -8.13
CA PHE A 64 -3.45 16.25 -8.54
C PHE A 64 -3.50 16.47 -10.04
N THR A 65 -2.65 15.80 -10.79
CA THR A 65 -2.51 15.90 -12.25
C THR A 65 -3.18 14.74 -12.98
N ARG A 66 -3.64 13.72 -12.25
CA ARG A 66 -4.22 12.48 -12.77
C ARG A 66 -3.28 11.74 -13.74
N GLY A 67 -1.97 11.81 -13.51
CA GLY A 67 -0.95 11.13 -14.33
C GLY A 67 -0.32 11.97 -15.44
N GLU A 68 -0.89 13.13 -15.80
CA GLU A 68 -0.41 13.99 -16.88
C GLU A 68 1.11 14.28 -16.82
N GLN A 69 1.64 14.44 -15.60
CA GLN A 69 3.04 14.79 -15.34
C GLN A 69 4.04 13.82 -15.97
N MET A 70 3.65 12.56 -16.17
CA MET A 70 4.56 11.52 -16.64
C MET A 70 4.68 11.51 -18.18
N VAL A 71 3.70 12.06 -18.89
CA VAL A 71 3.71 12.16 -20.36
C VAL A 71 4.98 12.83 -20.90
N PRO A 72 5.38 14.06 -20.46
CA PRO A 72 6.61 14.67 -20.95
C PRO A 72 7.86 13.87 -20.57
N VAL A 73 7.85 13.15 -19.43
CA VAL A 73 8.97 12.30 -19.02
C VAL A 73 9.14 11.13 -19.98
N LEU A 74 8.08 10.36 -20.23
CA LEU A 74 8.11 9.19 -21.11
C LEU A 74 8.52 9.57 -22.54
N ASN A 75 8.04 10.71 -23.04
CA ASN A 75 8.45 11.25 -24.34
C ASN A 75 9.94 11.67 -24.35
N ALA A 76 10.42 12.32 -23.28
CA ALA A 76 11.82 12.75 -23.18
C ALA A 76 12.83 11.60 -22.99
N VAL A 77 12.39 10.48 -22.40
CA VAL A 77 13.17 9.23 -22.32
C VAL A 77 13.42 8.63 -23.70
N GLY A 78 12.53 8.87 -24.67
CA GLY A 78 12.62 8.27 -26.01
C GLY A 78 12.15 6.82 -26.04
N THR A 79 11.13 6.49 -25.24
CA THR A 79 10.53 5.15 -25.21
C THR A 79 9.94 4.79 -26.57
N HIS A 80 10.24 3.57 -27.02
CA HIS A 80 9.82 3.06 -28.33
C HIS A 80 8.55 2.20 -28.24
N CYS A 81 8.31 1.55 -27.11
CA CYS A 81 7.11 0.77 -26.85
C CYS A 81 6.94 0.50 -25.35
N ALA A 82 5.69 0.40 -24.90
CA ALA A 82 5.34 0.08 -23.52
C ALA A 82 4.25 -0.99 -23.43
N VAL A 83 4.16 -1.71 -22.31
CA VAL A 83 2.94 -2.44 -21.89
C VAL A 83 2.26 -1.65 -20.78
N PHE A 84 0.94 -1.73 -20.67
CA PHE A 84 0.23 -1.12 -19.54
C PHE A 84 0.48 -1.88 -18.24
N GLY A 85 0.69 -1.14 -17.16
CA GLY A 85 0.62 -1.64 -15.79
C GLY A 85 -0.74 -1.38 -15.13
N ASN A 86 -0.95 -1.88 -13.93
CA ASN A 86 -2.26 -1.78 -13.25
C ASN A 86 -2.56 -0.33 -12.88
N HIS A 87 -1.56 0.39 -12.41
CA HIS A 87 -1.75 1.76 -11.94
C HIS A 87 -1.91 2.77 -13.07
N ASP A 88 -1.66 2.38 -14.33
CA ASP A 88 -1.99 3.20 -15.48
C ASP A 88 -3.52 3.42 -15.61
N PHE A 89 -4.34 2.54 -15.03
CA PHE A 89 -5.80 2.61 -15.05
C PHE A 89 -6.41 3.31 -13.83
N ASP A 90 -5.62 3.75 -12.85
CA ASP A 90 -6.10 4.27 -11.56
C ASP A 90 -7.07 5.46 -11.69
N HIS A 91 -6.89 6.27 -12.73
CA HIS A 91 -7.70 7.45 -12.99
C HIS A 91 -8.81 7.24 -14.03
N GLY A 92 -9.02 6.00 -14.47
CA GLY A 92 -10.05 5.60 -15.42
C GLY A 92 -9.58 5.60 -16.89
N LEU A 93 -10.28 4.83 -17.74
CA LEU A 93 -9.93 4.64 -19.15
C LEU A 93 -9.92 5.93 -19.96
N ASP A 94 -10.85 6.85 -19.70
CA ASP A 94 -10.93 8.12 -20.43
C ASP A 94 -9.67 8.97 -20.23
N VAL A 95 -9.16 8.99 -19.00
CA VAL A 95 -7.94 9.73 -18.63
C VAL A 95 -6.72 9.04 -19.22
N LEU A 96 -6.65 7.70 -19.11
CA LEU A 96 -5.57 6.92 -19.70
C LEU A 96 -5.49 7.13 -21.22
N ALA A 97 -6.62 7.09 -21.93
CA ALA A 97 -6.68 7.30 -23.37
C ALA A 97 -6.12 8.68 -23.77
N GLU A 98 -6.45 9.73 -23.02
CA GLU A 98 -5.92 11.07 -23.24
C GLU A 98 -4.38 11.13 -23.11
N TRP A 99 -3.81 10.39 -22.15
CA TRP A 99 -2.35 10.34 -21.96
C TRP A 99 -1.65 9.50 -23.01
N VAL A 100 -2.21 8.35 -23.36
CA VAL A 100 -1.71 7.48 -24.43
C VAL A 100 -1.63 8.24 -25.75
N GLU A 101 -2.65 9.03 -26.10
CA GLU A 101 -2.65 9.87 -27.31
C GLU A 101 -1.53 10.93 -27.31
N LYS A 102 -1.08 11.37 -26.13
CA LYS A 102 -0.01 12.36 -25.98
C LYS A 102 1.38 11.73 -25.84
N THR A 103 1.48 10.40 -25.72
CA THR A 103 2.76 9.68 -25.82
C THR A 103 3.17 9.43 -27.28
N THR A 104 4.46 9.41 -27.57
CA THR A 104 4.98 9.26 -28.95
C THR A 104 5.20 7.81 -29.38
N PHE A 105 4.73 6.83 -28.60
CA PHE A 105 4.98 5.40 -28.81
C PHE A 105 3.72 4.57 -28.55
N PRO A 106 3.62 3.36 -29.13
CA PRO A 106 2.49 2.48 -28.88
C PRO A 106 2.58 1.80 -27.52
N TRP A 107 1.41 1.68 -26.88
CA TRP A 107 1.18 0.84 -25.71
C TRP A 107 0.59 -0.51 -26.13
N LEU A 108 0.97 -1.57 -25.41
CA LEU A 108 0.58 -2.95 -25.69
C LEU A 108 -0.41 -3.46 -24.63
N MET A 109 -1.37 -4.23 -25.12
CA MET A 109 -2.24 -5.09 -24.34
C MET A 109 -2.61 -6.28 -25.22
N SER A 110 -2.02 -7.44 -24.97
CA SER A 110 -2.15 -8.61 -25.84
C SER A 110 -3.19 -9.61 -25.37
N ASN A 111 -3.48 -9.65 -24.06
CA ASN A 111 -4.24 -10.74 -23.45
C ASN A 111 -5.41 -10.30 -22.56
N VAL A 112 -5.78 -9.02 -22.60
CA VAL A 112 -7.03 -8.51 -21.98
C VAL A 112 -7.85 -7.77 -23.03
N VAL A 113 -9.08 -8.22 -23.22
CA VAL A 113 -10.03 -7.66 -24.19
C VAL A 113 -11.17 -7.00 -23.43
N ASP A 114 -11.51 -5.78 -23.78
CA ASP A 114 -12.71 -5.11 -23.29
C ASP A 114 -13.96 -5.71 -23.98
N ASN A 115 -14.92 -6.17 -23.18
CA ASN A 115 -16.12 -6.85 -23.68
C ASN A 115 -17.09 -5.89 -24.41
N GLU A 116 -17.05 -4.60 -24.11
CA GLU A 116 -17.88 -3.60 -24.79
C GLU A 116 -17.38 -3.34 -26.21
N THR A 117 -16.08 -3.09 -26.35
CA THR A 117 -15.49 -2.72 -27.64
C THR A 117 -15.01 -3.90 -28.47
N GLY A 118 -14.78 -5.06 -27.84
CA GLY A 118 -14.13 -6.23 -28.45
C GLY A 118 -12.67 -5.98 -28.84
N ARG A 119 -12.05 -4.93 -28.30
CA ARG A 119 -10.67 -4.52 -28.57
C ARG A 119 -9.81 -4.70 -27.31
N PRO A 120 -8.47 -4.66 -27.43
CA PRO A 120 -7.63 -4.69 -26.25
C PRO A 120 -7.94 -3.54 -25.28
N LEU A 121 -7.91 -3.85 -23.98
CA LEU A 121 -8.17 -2.89 -22.91
C LEU A 121 -7.22 -1.68 -23.02
N GLY A 122 -7.73 -0.48 -22.74
CA GLY A 122 -6.96 0.77 -22.85
C GLY A 122 -6.60 1.19 -24.28
N GLY A 123 -7.15 0.53 -25.30
CA GLY A 123 -6.82 0.81 -26.70
C GLY A 123 -5.42 0.35 -27.13
N GLY A 124 -4.81 -0.55 -26.34
CA GLY A 124 -3.49 -1.09 -26.63
C GLY A 124 -3.42 -1.86 -27.94
N LYS A 125 -2.22 -1.98 -28.51
CA LYS A 125 -1.97 -2.90 -29.64
C LYS A 125 -1.77 -4.32 -29.11
N ILE A 126 -2.25 -5.30 -29.87
CA ILE A 126 -2.05 -6.72 -29.55
C ILE A 126 -0.58 -7.12 -29.72
N THR A 127 0.07 -6.68 -30.79
CA THR A 127 1.52 -6.84 -31.00
C THR A 127 2.09 -5.61 -31.67
N HIS A 128 3.42 -5.46 -31.63
CA HIS A 128 4.11 -4.43 -32.39
C HIS A 128 5.40 -4.97 -32.99
N ILE A 129 5.64 -4.69 -34.27
CA ILE A 129 6.89 -5.02 -34.95
C ILE A 129 7.62 -3.71 -35.24
N LEU A 130 8.89 -3.67 -34.89
CA LEU A 130 9.79 -2.55 -35.19
C LEU A 130 11.08 -3.06 -35.85
N HIS A 131 11.67 -2.22 -36.69
CA HIS A 131 12.96 -2.48 -37.32
C HIS A 131 13.98 -1.54 -36.70
N HIS A 132 14.99 -2.09 -36.01
CA HIS A 132 16.00 -1.32 -35.28
C HIS A 132 17.38 -1.92 -35.48
N ASN A 133 18.36 -1.12 -35.92
CA ASN A 133 19.72 -1.59 -36.25
C ASN A 133 19.74 -2.84 -37.15
N ASP A 134 18.92 -2.85 -38.21
CA ASP A 134 18.73 -3.99 -39.13
C ASP A 134 18.20 -5.28 -38.48
N VAL A 135 17.66 -5.20 -37.27
CA VAL A 135 16.99 -6.29 -36.55
C VAL A 135 15.49 -6.05 -36.53
N LYS A 136 14.70 -7.05 -36.94
CA LYS A 136 13.25 -7.03 -36.86
C LYS A 136 12.81 -7.58 -35.50
N VAL A 137 12.36 -6.68 -34.62
CA VAL A 137 11.94 -6.99 -33.25
C VAL A 137 10.43 -7.12 -33.18
N GLY A 138 9.93 -8.25 -32.69
CA GLY A 138 8.52 -8.47 -32.37
C GLY A 138 8.27 -8.25 -30.88
N LEU A 139 7.22 -7.50 -30.54
CA LEU A 139 6.84 -7.16 -29.17
C LEU A 139 5.41 -7.63 -28.84
N ILE A 140 5.26 -8.19 -27.64
CA ILE A 140 3.99 -8.66 -27.06
C ILE A 140 3.85 -8.03 -25.66
N GLY A 141 2.65 -7.60 -25.26
CA GLY A 141 2.37 -7.02 -23.95
C GLY A 141 1.44 -7.90 -23.12
N LEU A 142 1.93 -8.53 -22.06
CA LEU A 142 1.16 -9.49 -21.26
C LEU A 142 0.97 -9.04 -19.80
N VAL A 143 -0.21 -9.33 -19.25
CA VAL A 143 -0.53 -9.16 -17.83
C VAL A 143 -1.03 -10.47 -17.22
N GLU A 144 -0.92 -10.60 -15.89
CA GLU A 144 -1.39 -11.78 -15.14
C GLU A 144 -2.89 -11.70 -14.87
N LYS A 145 -3.50 -12.78 -14.37
CA LYS A 145 -4.94 -12.78 -14.12
C LYS A 145 -5.30 -11.93 -12.90
N GLU A 146 -4.50 -12.07 -11.85
CA GLU A 146 -4.63 -11.37 -10.57
C GLU A 146 -4.47 -9.86 -10.73
N TRP A 147 -3.77 -9.40 -11.78
CA TRP A 147 -3.66 -8.00 -12.17
C TRP A 147 -5.02 -7.33 -12.38
N LEU A 148 -6.03 -8.06 -12.87
CA LEU A 148 -7.39 -7.54 -13.06
C LEU A 148 -8.04 -7.13 -11.73
N ASP A 149 -7.76 -7.87 -10.65
CA ASP A 149 -8.31 -7.58 -9.33
C ASP A 149 -7.68 -6.33 -8.70
N THR A 150 -6.55 -5.86 -9.25
CA THR A 150 -5.86 -4.64 -8.79
C THR A 150 -6.36 -3.36 -9.47
N LEU A 151 -7.20 -3.46 -10.52
CA LEU A 151 -7.69 -2.29 -11.25
C LEU A 151 -8.82 -1.60 -10.48
N PRO A 152 -8.64 -0.36 -10.01
CA PRO A 152 -9.67 0.29 -9.17
C PRO A 152 -10.87 0.82 -9.97
N THR A 153 -10.73 0.95 -11.29
CA THR A 153 -11.72 1.60 -12.17
C THR A 153 -12.37 0.66 -13.19
N ILE A 154 -11.99 -0.62 -13.20
CA ILE A 154 -12.45 -1.62 -14.18
C ILE A 154 -13.09 -2.78 -13.43
N ASP A 155 -14.32 -3.15 -13.79
CA ASP A 155 -14.93 -4.39 -13.29
C ASP A 155 -14.32 -5.57 -14.04
N PRO A 156 -13.70 -6.56 -13.36
CA PRO A 156 -13.16 -7.76 -14.02
C PRO A 156 -14.20 -8.54 -14.85
N ASN A 157 -15.50 -8.38 -14.60
CA ASN A 157 -16.56 -8.99 -15.40
C ASN A 157 -16.80 -8.29 -16.76
N GLU A 158 -16.30 -7.07 -16.93
CA GLU A 158 -16.41 -6.28 -18.16
C GLU A 158 -15.25 -6.52 -19.13
N VAL A 159 -14.29 -7.37 -18.75
CA VAL A 159 -13.16 -7.75 -19.59
C VAL A 159 -13.05 -9.26 -19.75
N THR A 160 -12.45 -9.69 -20.85
CA THR A 160 -12.08 -11.08 -21.10
C THR A 160 -10.57 -11.22 -20.99
N TYR A 161 -10.15 -12.01 -19.99
CA TYR A 161 -8.76 -12.42 -19.81
C TYR A 161 -8.42 -13.65 -20.63
N ILE A 162 -7.29 -13.59 -21.33
CA ILE A 162 -6.68 -14.73 -22.01
C ILE A 162 -5.40 -15.07 -21.24
N ASP A 163 -5.24 -16.35 -20.90
CA ASP A 163 -4.06 -16.85 -20.20
C ASP A 163 -2.76 -16.38 -20.86
N PHE A 164 -1.85 -15.82 -20.06
CA PHE A 164 -0.63 -15.15 -20.54
C PHE A 164 0.31 -16.11 -21.28
N ILE A 165 0.38 -17.38 -20.88
CA ILE A 165 1.20 -18.40 -21.54
C ILE A 165 0.60 -18.73 -22.90
N LYS A 166 -0.71 -18.97 -22.94
CA LYS A 166 -1.43 -19.26 -24.19
C LYS A 166 -1.34 -18.11 -25.19
N ALA A 167 -1.64 -16.90 -24.76
CA ALA A 167 -1.60 -15.70 -25.61
C ALA A 167 -0.16 -15.41 -26.06
N GLY A 168 0.79 -15.42 -25.13
CA GLY A 168 2.20 -15.16 -25.40
C GLY A 168 2.78 -16.10 -26.45
N ASN A 169 2.58 -17.41 -26.30
CA ASN A 169 3.11 -18.39 -27.25
C ASN A 169 2.44 -18.30 -28.62
N GLN A 170 1.11 -18.15 -28.67
CA GLN A 170 0.41 -17.99 -29.95
C GLN A 170 0.94 -16.78 -30.72
N LEU A 171 1.04 -15.63 -30.06
CA LEU A 171 1.50 -14.39 -30.69
C LEU A 171 2.99 -14.45 -31.05
N ALA A 172 3.80 -15.13 -30.24
CA ALA A 172 5.21 -15.36 -30.55
C ALA A 172 5.36 -16.22 -31.82
N ASP A 173 4.56 -17.27 -31.99
CA ASP A 173 4.55 -18.08 -33.22
C ASP A 173 4.15 -17.23 -34.44
N GLU A 174 3.15 -16.38 -34.30
CA GLU A 174 2.72 -15.46 -35.36
C GLU A 174 3.81 -14.47 -35.75
N LEU A 175 4.53 -13.89 -34.79
CA LEU A 175 5.65 -12.97 -35.01
C LEU A 175 6.86 -13.68 -35.62
N HIS A 176 7.14 -14.90 -35.17
CA HIS A 176 8.21 -15.74 -35.72
C HIS A 176 7.95 -16.06 -37.20
N ASN A 177 6.71 -16.44 -37.54
CA ASN A 177 6.31 -16.70 -38.92
C ASN A 177 6.32 -15.43 -39.80
N GLN A 178 6.20 -14.25 -39.20
CA GLN A 178 6.40 -12.97 -39.87
C GLN A 178 7.88 -12.59 -40.03
N GLY A 179 8.81 -13.45 -39.61
CA GLY A 179 10.25 -13.30 -39.78
C GLY A 179 10.89 -12.33 -38.79
N CYS A 180 10.34 -12.17 -37.58
CA CYS A 180 11.03 -11.43 -36.52
C CYS A 180 12.31 -12.17 -36.09
N ASP A 181 13.41 -11.43 -35.99
CA ASP A 181 14.71 -11.97 -35.58
C ASP A 181 14.75 -12.27 -34.08
N ILE A 182 14.07 -11.43 -33.29
CA ILE A 182 13.90 -11.53 -31.85
C ILE A 182 12.46 -11.21 -31.45
N ILE A 183 11.92 -11.96 -30.49
CA ILE A 183 10.60 -11.72 -29.91
C ILE A 183 10.75 -11.44 -28.42
N ILE A 184 10.20 -10.32 -27.97
CA ILE A 184 10.29 -9.83 -26.60
C ILE A 184 8.88 -9.72 -26.02
N ALA A 185 8.66 -10.34 -24.86
CA ALA A 185 7.46 -10.12 -24.06
C ALA A 185 7.73 -8.98 -23.06
N LEU A 186 7.02 -7.86 -23.23
CA LEU A 186 6.87 -6.84 -22.21
C LEU A 186 5.75 -7.30 -21.28
N THR A 187 6.03 -7.37 -19.99
CA THR A 187 5.15 -7.99 -19.00
C THR A 187 4.94 -7.08 -17.82
N HIS A 188 3.71 -7.04 -17.32
CA HIS A 188 3.41 -6.38 -16.05
C HIS A 188 2.75 -7.40 -15.12
N MET A 189 3.58 -8.31 -14.61
CA MET A 189 3.20 -9.49 -13.82
C MET A 189 4.15 -9.62 -12.64
N ARG A 190 3.75 -10.35 -11.60
CA ARG A 190 4.67 -10.73 -10.53
C ARG A 190 5.70 -11.74 -11.04
N THR A 191 6.88 -11.72 -10.44
CA THR A 191 8.04 -12.55 -10.80
C THR A 191 7.71 -14.05 -10.93
N PRO A 192 6.88 -14.66 -10.06
CA PRO A 192 6.50 -16.06 -10.23
C PRO A 192 5.81 -16.37 -11.58
N ASN A 193 4.97 -15.47 -12.08
CA ASN A 193 4.29 -15.64 -13.36
C ASN A 193 5.21 -15.36 -14.55
N ASP A 194 6.15 -14.42 -14.43
CA ASP A 194 7.21 -14.24 -15.43
C ASP A 194 8.11 -15.48 -15.55
N ILE A 195 8.46 -16.10 -14.42
CA ILE A 195 9.19 -17.37 -14.38
C ILE A 195 8.36 -18.48 -15.04
N GLU A 196 7.06 -18.53 -14.79
CA GLU A 196 6.19 -19.56 -15.36
C GLU A 196 6.02 -19.40 -16.88
N LEU A 197 5.92 -18.16 -17.37
CA LEU A 197 5.96 -17.85 -18.80
C LEU A 197 7.30 -18.28 -19.41
N ALA A 198 8.42 -18.03 -18.72
CA ALA A 198 9.75 -18.41 -19.20
C ALA A 198 9.90 -19.93 -19.35
N LYS A 199 9.45 -20.74 -18.38
CA LYS A 199 9.48 -22.22 -18.48
C LYS A 199 8.65 -22.77 -19.65
N HIS A 200 7.56 -22.10 -19.98
CA HIS A 200 6.65 -22.52 -21.05
C HIS A 200 6.83 -21.67 -22.32
N SER A 201 7.97 -20.98 -22.45
CA SER A 201 8.23 -20.09 -23.58
C SER A 201 8.56 -20.88 -24.85
N GLY A 202 7.78 -20.66 -25.91
CA GLY A 202 8.05 -21.16 -27.25
C GLY A 202 9.07 -20.26 -27.96
N HIS A 203 8.58 -19.41 -28.87
CA HIS A 203 9.41 -18.46 -29.63
C HIS A 203 9.73 -17.14 -28.92
N ILE A 204 9.39 -16.99 -27.64
CA ILE A 204 9.77 -15.81 -26.84
C ILE A 204 11.24 -15.93 -26.44
N ASP A 205 12.04 -14.92 -26.78
CA ASP A 205 13.48 -14.93 -26.53
C ASP A 205 13.88 -14.17 -25.24
N LEU A 206 13.10 -13.17 -24.87
CA LEU A 206 13.37 -12.28 -23.74
C LEU A 206 12.08 -11.81 -23.09
N ILE A 207 12.03 -11.83 -21.76
CA ILE A 207 10.93 -11.32 -20.94
C ILE A 207 11.45 -10.12 -20.16
N LEU A 208 10.78 -8.98 -20.34
CA LEU A 208 11.05 -7.73 -19.64
C LEU A 208 9.83 -7.42 -18.77
N GLY A 209 10.02 -7.40 -17.45
CA GLY A 209 8.93 -7.34 -16.46
C GLY A 209 8.91 -6.08 -15.61
N GLY A 210 7.76 -5.83 -14.97
CA GLY A 210 7.51 -4.78 -13.99
C GLY A 210 6.79 -5.29 -12.73
N HIS A 211 5.98 -4.45 -12.10
CA HIS A 211 5.07 -4.73 -10.98
C HIS A 211 5.71 -5.00 -9.60
N ASP A 212 6.80 -5.78 -9.49
CA ASP A 212 7.40 -6.12 -8.19
C ASP A 212 8.33 -5.03 -7.61
N HIS A 213 8.67 -3.99 -8.38
CA HIS A 213 9.60 -2.89 -8.00
C HIS A 213 11.04 -3.33 -7.68
N VAL A 214 11.41 -4.58 -8.00
CA VAL A 214 12.75 -5.12 -7.76
C VAL A 214 13.64 -5.03 -8.99
N PHE A 215 14.94 -4.95 -8.76
CA PHE A 215 15.92 -5.18 -9.81
C PHE A 215 16.30 -6.66 -9.80
N GLU A 216 16.00 -7.38 -10.88
CA GLU A 216 16.25 -8.81 -10.96
C GLU A 216 16.67 -9.24 -12.37
N ILE A 217 17.60 -10.18 -12.43
CA ILE A 217 18.05 -10.82 -13.68
C ILE A 217 18.03 -12.32 -13.43
N LEU A 218 17.05 -13.01 -14.02
CA LEU A 218 16.93 -14.46 -13.97
C LEU A 218 17.17 -15.05 -15.35
N ASN A 219 17.69 -16.27 -15.36
CA ASN A 219 17.75 -17.10 -16.56
C ASN A 219 17.04 -18.42 -16.23
N ILE A 220 15.88 -18.63 -16.86
CA ILE A 220 15.00 -19.78 -16.64
C ILE A 220 14.94 -20.55 -17.95
N GLU A 221 15.50 -21.76 -17.97
CA GLU A 221 15.51 -22.64 -19.14
C GLU A 221 15.95 -21.93 -20.44
N ASP A 222 17.02 -21.12 -20.32
CA ASP A 222 17.64 -20.34 -21.39
C ASP A 222 16.80 -19.15 -21.91
N THR A 223 15.73 -18.76 -21.19
CA THR A 223 14.98 -17.52 -21.38
C THR A 223 15.30 -16.54 -20.26
N HIS A 224 15.71 -15.32 -20.63
CA HIS A 224 16.03 -14.28 -19.64
C HIS A 224 14.76 -13.55 -19.19
N VAL A 225 14.62 -13.38 -17.88
CA VAL A 225 13.60 -12.54 -17.24
C VAL A 225 14.32 -11.39 -16.54
N ILE A 226 13.97 -10.15 -16.91
CA ILE A 226 14.66 -8.95 -16.42
C ILE A 226 13.66 -7.94 -15.87
N LYS A 227 13.87 -7.51 -14.64
CA LYS A 227 13.19 -6.36 -14.00
C LYS A 227 14.22 -5.32 -13.61
N SER A 228 13.88 -4.06 -13.80
CA SER A 228 14.84 -2.94 -13.80
C SER A 228 14.74 -2.03 -12.57
N GLY A 229 14.15 -2.51 -11.47
CA GLY A 229 13.99 -1.72 -10.25
C GLY A 229 12.72 -0.88 -10.28
N THR A 230 12.80 0.36 -9.77
CA THR A 230 11.65 1.28 -9.68
C THR A 230 12.12 2.73 -9.60
N ASP A 231 11.20 3.67 -9.86
CA ASP A 231 11.30 5.10 -9.55
C ASP A 231 12.53 5.78 -10.17
N PHE A 232 12.85 5.36 -11.39
CA PHE A 232 13.97 5.87 -12.19
C PHE A 232 15.34 5.71 -11.51
N ARG A 233 15.46 4.87 -10.48
CA ARG A 233 16.72 4.68 -9.75
C ARG A 233 17.71 3.84 -10.55
N GLN A 234 17.19 2.94 -11.37
CA GLN A 234 17.93 1.98 -12.16
C GLN A 234 17.27 1.78 -13.52
N PHE A 235 18.06 1.30 -14.48
CA PHE A 235 17.58 0.63 -15.68
C PHE A 235 18.57 -0.47 -16.09
N SER A 236 18.11 -1.36 -16.97
CA SER A 236 18.95 -2.42 -17.53
C SER A 236 19.43 -2.03 -18.92
N ARG A 237 20.74 -2.14 -19.16
CA ARG A 237 21.32 -2.15 -20.50
C ARG A 237 21.51 -3.59 -20.94
N ILE A 238 20.90 -3.97 -22.04
CA ILE A 238 20.87 -5.34 -22.54
C ILE A 238 21.51 -5.36 -23.92
N GLY A 239 22.68 -5.99 -24.03
CA GLY A 239 23.34 -6.30 -25.29
C GLY A 239 22.80 -7.60 -25.85
N VAL A 240 22.34 -7.57 -27.10
CA VAL A 240 21.77 -8.72 -27.80
C VAL A 240 22.60 -9.06 -29.03
N ASN A 241 23.03 -10.33 -29.11
CA ASN A 241 23.54 -10.94 -30.32
C ASN A 241 22.45 -11.82 -30.95
N THR A 242 22.02 -11.46 -32.16
CA THR A 242 20.93 -12.17 -32.85
C THR A 242 21.37 -13.47 -33.52
N GLU A 243 22.67 -13.78 -33.51
CA GLU A 243 23.15 -15.10 -33.91
C GLU A 243 22.68 -16.16 -32.92
N ARG A 244 21.80 -17.06 -33.40
CA ARG A 244 21.26 -18.16 -32.60
C ARG A 244 22.28 -19.30 -32.49
N ASN A 245 22.43 -19.85 -31.29
CA ASN A 245 23.30 -21.01 -31.03
C ASN A 245 22.70 -22.32 -31.61
N GLU A 246 23.38 -23.46 -31.41
CA GLU A 246 22.90 -24.78 -31.88
C GLU A 246 21.51 -25.18 -31.32
N GLN A 247 21.08 -24.56 -30.23
CA GLN A 247 19.77 -24.75 -29.60
C GLN A 247 18.74 -23.71 -30.06
N GLY A 248 19.10 -22.84 -31.02
CA GLY A 248 18.21 -21.81 -31.56
C GLY A 248 18.06 -20.58 -30.66
N LYS A 249 18.92 -20.35 -29.66
CA LYS A 249 18.80 -19.26 -28.68
C LYS A 249 19.80 -18.13 -28.94
N ILE A 250 19.39 -16.89 -28.65
CA ILE A 250 20.20 -15.68 -28.82
C ILE A 250 21.13 -15.41 -27.63
N GLY A 251 22.26 -14.74 -27.89
CA GLY A 251 23.18 -14.33 -26.83
C GLY A 251 22.72 -13.02 -26.17
N ILE A 252 22.58 -13.03 -24.84
CA ILE A 252 22.14 -11.86 -24.06
C ILE A 252 23.17 -11.53 -22.97
N VAL A 253 23.53 -10.26 -22.86
CA VAL A 253 24.37 -9.72 -21.78
C VAL A 253 23.64 -8.55 -21.14
N VAL A 254 23.46 -8.62 -19.82
CA VAL A 254 22.71 -7.61 -19.06
C VAL A 254 23.64 -6.88 -18.11
N GLU A 255 23.58 -5.55 -18.13
CA GLU A 255 24.28 -4.66 -17.22
C GLU A 255 23.26 -3.80 -16.47
N LYS A 256 23.38 -3.79 -15.13
CA LYS A 256 22.63 -2.86 -14.28
C LYS A 256 23.23 -1.46 -14.37
N VAL A 257 22.42 -0.45 -14.64
CA VAL A 257 22.84 0.96 -14.64
C VAL A 257 22.15 1.68 -13.48
N ASP A 258 22.95 2.11 -12.50
CA ASP A 258 22.49 2.92 -11.38
C ASP A 258 22.47 4.41 -11.76
N VAL A 259 21.33 5.07 -11.58
CA VAL A 259 21.14 6.50 -11.87
C VAL A 259 21.58 7.34 -10.67
N SER A 260 22.89 7.58 -10.62
CA SER A 260 23.53 8.28 -9.51
C SER A 260 23.69 9.78 -9.73
N SER A 261 23.56 10.57 -8.66
CA SER A 261 23.85 12.02 -8.70
C SER A 261 25.31 12.33 -9.01
N THR A 262 26.22 11.40 -8.72
CA THR A 262 27.66 11.57 -8.96
C THR A 262 28.06 11.36 -10.42
N LYS A 263 27.25 10.61 -11.19
CA LYS A 263 27.53 10.22 -12.57
C LYS A 263 26.70 11.01 -13.58
N TYR A 264 25.46 11.35 -13.23
CA TYR A 264 24.49 11.97 -14.13
C TYR A 264 23.92 13.26 -13.54
N ASN A 265 23.98 14.33 -14.33
CA ASN A 265 23.29 15.58 -14.03
C ASN A 265 21.81 15.47 -14.44
N GLU A 266 20.98 16.40 -13.97
CA GLU A 266 19.59 16.50 -14.41
C GLU A 266 19.50 17.13 -15.81
N ASP A 267 18.60 16.61 -16.64
CA ASP A 267 18.29 17.17 -17.96
C ASP A 267 17.62 18.54 -17.78
N PRO A 268 18.22 19.64 -18.28
CA PRO A 268 17.71 20.98 -18.03
C PRO A 268 16.40 21.28 -18.77
N ALA A 269 16.16 20.65 -19.92
CA ALA A 269 14.94 20.87 -20.69
C ALA A 269 13.75 20.20 -20.01
N LEU A 270 13.90 18.91 -19.65
CA LEU A 270 12.84 18.21 -18.92
C LEU A 270 12.59 18.85 -17.55
N LYS A 271 13.63 19.31 -16.85
CA LYS A 271 13.47 19.98 -15.57
C LYS A 271 12.62 21.25 -15.68
N GLU A 272 12.80 22.04 -16.74
CA GLU A 272 11.96 23.22 -16.98
C GLU A 272 10.52 22.84 -17.34
N ASP A 273 10.33 21.82 -18.18
CA ASP A 273 8.99 21.32 -18.54
C ASP A 273 8.20 20.80 -17.33
N LEU A 274 8.92 20.19 -16.37
CA LEU A 274 8.33 19.65 -15.14
C LEU A 274 8.07 20.72 -14.07
N LYS A 275 8.71 21.88 -14.16
CA LYS A 275 8.62 22.96 -13.17
C LYS A 275 7.18 23.39 -12.90
N LYS A 276 6.34 23.46 -13.94
CA LYS A 276 4.91 23.79 -13.81
C LYS A 276 4.15 22.81 -12.92
N TYR A 277 4.54 21.54 -12.90
CA TYR A 277 3.91 20.52 -12.05
C TYR A 277 4.39 20.65 -10.60
N SER A 278 5.66 20.97 -10.38
CA SER A 278 6.19 21.32 -9.05
C SER A 278 5.52 22.57 -8.48
N GLU A 279 5.31 23.61 -9.30
CA GLU A 279 4.58 24.83 -8.90
C GLU A 279 3.09 24.54 -8.63
N THR A 280 2.48 23.62 -9.40
CA THR A 280 1.09 23.17 -9.15
C THR A 280 0.98 22.47 -7.80
N ILE A 281 1.97 21.66 -7.39
CA ILE A 281 2.01 21.05 -6.06
C ILE A 281 1.98 22.13 -4.98
N GLU A 282 2.82 23.17 -5.07
CA GLU A 282 2.84 24.22 -4.04
C GLU A 282 1.45 24.84 -3.84
N SER A 283 0.74 25.12 -4.93
CA SER A 283 -0.62 25.67 -4.87
C SER A 283 -1.66 24.72 -4.24
N LYS A 284 -1.48 23.41 -4.40
CA LYS A 284 -2.40 22.39 -3.86
C LYS A 284 -1.98 21.88 -2.48
N MET A 285 -0.73 22.06 -2.09
CA MET A 285 -0.23 21.73 -0.75
C MET A 285 -0.94 22.56 0.33
N ASP A 286 -1.38 23.77 -0.02
CA ASP A 286 -2.12 24.64 0.90
C ASP A 286 -3.64 24.40 0.88
N GLU A 287 -4.11 23.38 0.14
CA GLU A 287 -5.50 22.95 0.19
C GLU A 287 -5.85 22.45 1.59
N VAL A 288 -6.92 23.02 2.16
CA VAL A 288 -7.43 22.64 3.48
C VAL A 288 -8.25 21.37 3.34
N LEU A 289 -7.76 20.28 3.93
CA LEU A 289 -8.46 18.99 4.01
C LEU A 289 -9.56 18.99 5.07
N GLY A 290 -9.32 19.68 6.19
CA GLY A 290 -10.27 19.75 7.28
C GLY A 290 -9.83 20.74 8.35
N THR A 291 -10.44 20.66 9.54
CA THR A 291 -10.14 21.59 10.64
C THR A 291 -10.14 20.86 11.96
N PHE A 292 -9.04 20.97 12.72
CA PHE A 292 -8.95 20.46 14.09
C PHE A 292 -9.31 21.56 15.09
N SER A 293 -9.96 21.17 16.18
CA SER A 293 -10.28 22.07 17.30
C SER A 293 -9.23 22.06 18.41
N VAL A 294 -8.22 21.20 18.28
CA VAL A 294 -7.13 20.99 19.24
C VAL A 294 -5.80 20.93 18.49
N GLU A 295 -4.71 21.20 19.20
CA GLU A 295 -3.36 20.99 18.68
C GLU A 295 -3.04 19.49 18.54
N LEU A 296 -2.21 19.11 17.58
CA LEU A 296 -1.76 17.73 17.37
C LEU A 296 -0.28 17.58 17.73
N GLU A 297 0.03 16.69 18.66
CA GLU A 297 1.39 16.44 19.14
C GLU A 297 2.14 15.47 18.22
N GLY A 298 3.07 16.00 17.43
CA GLY A 298 3.91 15.24 16.49
C GLY A 298 5.42 15.35 16.73
N ARG A 299 5.88 15.90 17.86
CA ARG A 299 7.32 16.00 18.19
C ARG A 299 7.90 14.62 18.46
N PHE A 300 9.12 14.37 17.97
CA PHE A 300 9.83 13.10 18.18
C PHE A 300 10.05 12.78 19.65
N ALA A 301 10.25 13.81 20.49
CA ALA A 301 10.37 13.66 21.93
C ALA A 301 9.15 12.96 22.56
N SER A 302 7.96 13.24 22.05
CA SER A 302 6.69 12.70 22.56
C SER A 302 6.26 11.46 21.77
N ILE A 303 6.13 11.56 20.44
CA ILE A 303 5.54 10.49 19.62
C ILE A 303 6.35 9.20 19.60
N ARG A 304 7.64 9.24 19.98
CA ARG A 304 8.51 8.06 20.07
C ARG A 304 8.67 7.52 21.49
N THR A 305 8.00 8.10 22.48
CA THR A 305 8.13 7.69 23.89
C THR A 305 6.80 7.59 24.62
N SER A 306 5.73 8.17 24.08
CA SER A 306 4.40 8.14 24.66
C SER A 306 3.32 8.09 23.58
N GLU A 307 2.10 7.79 24.02
CA GLU A 307 0.90 8.03 23.23
C GLU A 307 0.77 9.52 22.90
N THR A 308 0.38 9.85 21.66
CA THR A 308 0.01 11.21 21.27
C THR A 308 -1.36 11.23 20.61
N ASN A 309 -2.05 12.36 20.68
CA ASN A 309 -3.34 12.51 20.04
C ASN A 309 -3.24 12.46 18.50
N LEU A 310 -2.14 12.91 17.91
CA LEU A 310 -1.83 12.73 16.48
C LEU A 310 -1.73 11.25 16.11
N GLY A 311 -0.96 10.48 16.89
CA GLY A 311 -0.79 9.04 16.69
C GLY A 311 -2.10 8.28 16.81
N ASN A 312 -2.90 8.61 17.83
CA ASN A 312 -4.25 8.04 18.01
C ASN A 312 -5.15 8.29 16.81
N TRP A 313 -5.24 9.54 16.34
CA TRP A 313 -6.10 9.88 15.21
C TRP A 313 -5.72 9.11 13.94
N ILE A 314 -4.43 9.08 13.59
CA ILE A 314 -3.96 8.37 12.39
C ILE A 314 -4.21 6.86 12.51
N CYS A 315 -3.92 6.26 13.67
CA CYS A 315 -4.18 4.83 13.87
C CYS A 315 -5.68 4.51 13.87
N ASP A 316 -6.53 5.41 14.35
CA ASP A 316 -7.99 5.24 14.32
C ASP A 316 -8.53 5.28 12.87
N VAL A 317 -7.96 6.16 12.02
CA VAL A 317 -8.28 6.18 10.59
C VAL A 317 -7.84 4.89 9.90
N ALA A 318 -6.64 4.37 10.20
CA ALA A 318 -6.18 3.10 9.66
C ALA A 318 -7.05 1.91 10.12
N LEU A 319 -7.47 1.91 11.39
CA LEU A 319 -8.38 0.89 11.94
C LEU A 319 -9.71 0.89 11.20
N ALA A 320 -10.24 2.08 10.97
CA ALA A 320 -11.47 2.29 10.21
C ALA A 320 -11.35 1.78 8.77
N ALA A 321 -10.27 2.15 8.08
CA ALA A 321 -10.08 1.84 6.67
C ALA A 321 -9.88 0.33 6.42
N THR A 322 -9.23 -0.37 7.36
CA THR A 322 -8.89 -1.79 7.21
C THR A 322 -9.89 -2.74 7.87
N GLY A 323 -10.61 -2.30 8.91
CA GLY A 323 -11.53 -3.13 9.67
C GLY A 323 -10.85 -4.21 10.53
N ALA A 324 -9.54 -4.09 10.77
CA ALA A 324 -8.78 -4.98 11.64
C ALA A 324 -9.20 -4.86 13.13
N ASP A 325 -8.82 -5.83 13.96
CA ASP A 325 -9.08 -5.79 15.41
C ASP A 325 -8.21 -4.74 16.10
N ALA A 326 -6.96 -4.58 15.61
CA ALA A 326 -6.04 -3.58 16.12
C ALA A 326 -5.08 -3.07 15.03
N VAL A 327 -4.49 -1.90 15.29
CA VAL A 327 -3.49 -1.25 14.43
C VAL A 327 -2.25 -0.95 15.27
N MET A 328 -1.09 -1.17 14.65
CA MET A 328 0.20 -0.73 15.20
C MET A 328 1.05 -0.10 14.11
N ILE A 329 1.35 1.18 14.27
CA ILE A 329 2.21 1.95 13.37
C ILE A 329 3.45 2.39 14.16
N ASN A 330 4.64 2.02 13.68
CA ASN A 330 5.88 2.44 14.30
C ASN A 330 6.04 3.97 14.15
N SER A 331 6.44 4.65 15.23
CA SER A 331 6.58 6.10 15.30
C SER A 331 7.59 6.69 14.33
N GLY A 332 8.46 5.86 13.74
CA GLY A 332 9.30 6.22 12.60
C GLY A 332 8.53 6.75 11.39
N THR A 333 7.24 6.38 11.28
CA THR A 333 6.32 6.85 10.22
C THR A 333 6.01 8.34 10.31
N PHE A 334 5.97 8.89 11.52
CA PHE A 334 5.60 10.28 11.76
C PHE A 334 6.86 11.15 11.71
N ARG A 335 6.89 12.14 10.80
CA ARG A 335 8.12 12.87 10.43
C ARG A 335 8.08 14.36 10.71
N SER A 336 6.94 14.91 11.13
CA SER A 336 6.75 16.36 11.23
C SER A 336 7.56 17.04 12.34
N ASP A 337 7.91 16.33 13.42
CA ASP A 337 8.67 16.84 14.59
C ASP A 337 8.20 18.20 15.15
N GLN A 338 6.89 18.43 15.17
CA GLN A 338 6.32 19.70 15.60
C GLN A 338 4.94 19.48 16.24
N ILE A 339 4.43 20.53 16.89
CA ILE A 339 3.03 20.62 17.28
C ILE A 339 2.29 21.29 16.12
N HIS A 340 1.29 20.60 15.56
CA HIS A 340 0.40 21.22 14.57
C HIS A 340 -0.68 21.98 15.32
N GLN A 341 -0.84 23.26 15.01
CA GLN A 341 -1.75 24.13 15.72
C GLN A 341 -3.21 23.77 15.45
N ALA A 342 -4.09 24.07 16.40
CA ALA A 342 -5.53 23.98 16.16
C ALA A 342 -5.94 24.90 15.00
N GLY A 343 -6.86 24.45 14.16
CA GLY A 343 -7.29 25.19 12.98
C GLY A 343 -7.27 24.37 11.70
N PRO A 344 -7.18 25.04 10.53
CA PRO A 344 -7.13 24.39 9.22
C PRO A 344 -5.98 23.40 9.14
N PHE A 345 -6.27 22.19 8.66
CA PHE A 345 -5.28 21.16 8.38
C PHE A 345 -5.17 20.99 6.87
N THR A 346 -3.98 21.21 6.37
CA THR A 346 -3.70 21.26 4.92
C THR A 346 -3.10 19.96 4.41
N MET A 347 -3.05 19.81 3.09
CA MET A 347 -2.28 18.72 2.47
C MET A 347 -0.80 18.76 2.87
N ARG A 348 -0.22 19.96 3.00
CA ARG A 348 1.15 20.17 3.47
C ARG A 348 1.36 19.59 4.86
N ASP A 349 0.40 19.77 5.75
CA ASP A 349 0.46 19.20 7.09
C ASP A 349 0.45 17.67 7.04
N LEU A 350 -0.44 17.07 6.22
CA LEU A 350 -0.49 15.63 6.01
C LEU A 350 0.84 15.06 5.50
N VAL A 351 1.38 15.65 4.44
CA VAL A 351 2.65 15.23 3.81
C VAL A 351 3.82 15.43 4.77
N ASN A 352 3.83 16.49 5.57
CA ASN A 352 4.86 16.70 6.59
C ASN A 352 4.79 15.65 7.71
N ILE A 353 3.59 15.18 8.06
CA ILE A 353 3.41 14.14 9.10
C ILE A 353 3.80 12.77 8.55
N ILE A 354 3.27 12.37 7.40
CA ILE A 354 3.48 11.05 6.78
C ILE A 354 4.00 11.25 5.35
N PRO A 355 5.29 11.55 5.17
CA PRO A 355 5.88 11.72 3.83
C PRO A 355 6.18 10.39 3.15
N MET A 356 6.22 9.28 3.90
CA MET A 356 6.53 7.95 3.38
C MET A 356 5.23 7.23 3.04
N GLN A 357 5.09 6.83 1.78
CA GLN A 357 3.96 6.05 1.26
C GLN A 357 4.19 4.55 1.49
N ASP A 358 4.49 4.17 2.73
CA ASP A 358 4.62 2.75 3.06
C ASP A 358 3.21 2.14 3.13
N PRO A 359 2.88 1.13 2.31
CA PRO A 359 1.55 0.56 2.30
C PRO A 359 1.21 -0.12 3.63
N LEU A 360 -0.09 -0.05 3.97
CA LEU A 360 -0.64 -0.83 5.06
C LEU A 360 -0.76 -2.30 4.62
N ILE A 361 -0.75 -3.22 5.56
CA ILE A 361 -1.12 -4.63 5.34
C ILE A 361 -1.90 -5.13 6.55
N VAL A 362 -2.77 -6.12 6.36
CA VAL A 362 -3.50 -6.77 7.46
C VAL A 362 -3.03 -8.22 7.59
N LEU A 363 -2.60 -8.59 8.80
CA LEU A 363 -2.08 -9.90 9.13
C LEU A 363 -3.02 -10.68 10.05
N GLU A 364 -2.98 -12.00 9.93
CA GLU A 364 -3.47 -12.94 10.94
C GLU A 364 -2.33 -13.24 11.93
N VAL A 365 -2.47 -12.82 13.19
CA VAL A 365 -1.44 -12.97 14.24
C VAL A 365 -1.98 -13.62 15.50
N THR A 366 -1.17 -14.43 16.17
CA THR A 366 -1.51 -14.96 17.50
C THR A 366 -1.25 -13.91 18.57
N GLY A 367 -1.95 -14.01 19.71
CA GLY A 367 -1.71 -13.13 20.85
C GLY A 367 -0.27 -13.17 21.37
N LYS A 368 0.42 -14.32 21.21
CA LYS A 368 1.84 -14.47 21.48
C LYS A 368 2.71 -13.57 20.57
N ILE A 369 2.49 -13.61 19.26
CA ILE A 369 3.23 -12.76 18.30
C ILE A 369 2.96 -11.28 18.60
N LEU A 370 1.73 -10.94 18.95
CA LEU A 370 1.36 -9.57 19.31
C LEU A 370 2.09 -9.10 20.58
N HIS A 371 2.18 -9.96 21.61
CA HIS A 371 2.95 -9.66 22.83
C HIS A 371 4.44 -9.49 22.54
N GLU A 372 5.03 -10.37 21.74
CA GLU A 372 6.43 -10.26 21.31
C GLU A 372 6.70 -8.95 20.55
N ALA A 373 5.75 -8.52 19.71
CA ALA A 373 5.85 -7.27 18.98
C ALA A 373 5.80 -6.06 19.92
N LEU A 374 4.89 -6.06 20.92
CA LEU A 374 4.83 -5.02 21.95
C LEU A 374 6.13 -4.96 22.76
N GLU A 375 6.72 -6.10 23.12
CA GLU A 375 8.03 -6.15 23.79
C GLU A 375 9.14 -5.53 22.94
N ASN A 376 9.19 -5.83 21.63
CA ASN A 376 10.14 -5.19 20.73
C ASN A 376 9.91 -3.67 20.67
N SER A 377 8.65 -3.25 20.62
CA SER A 377 8.25 -1.83 20.46
C SER A 377 8.80 -0.93 21.57
N VAL A 378 8.91 -1.44 22.80
CA VAL A 378 9.43 -0.70 23.96
C VAL A 378 10.85 -1.12 24.37
N SER A 379 11.49 -2.02 23.63
CA SER A 379 12.81 -2.61 23.99
C SER A 379 13.94 -1.59 24.14
N THR A 380 13.91 -0.50 23.36
CA THR A 380 14.94 0.55 23.38
C THR A 380 14.54 1.79 24.16
N TYR A 381 13.32 1.82 24.72
CA TYR A 381 12.85 2.91 25.57
C TYR A 381 13.86 3.20 26.70
N PRO A 382 14.14 4.47 27.05
CA PRO A 382 13.51 5.72 26.56
C PRO A 382 14.20 6.36 25.33
N LYS A 383 15.02 5.62 24.56
CA LYS A 383 15.62 6.16 23.34
C LYS A 383 14.53 6.51 22.33
N LEU A 384 14.70 7.63 21.62
CA LEU A 384 13.78 8.15 20.59
C LEU A 384 13.85 7.33 19.28
N GLU A 385 13.79 6.01 19.39
CA GLU A 385 13.83 5.09 18.25
C GLU A 385 12.50 5.05 17.51
N GLY A 386 12.55 4.81 16.19
CA GLY A 386 11.35 4.72 15.35
C GLY A 386 10.43 3.55 15.70
N ARG A 387 10.95 2.53 16.38
CA ARG A 387 10.22 1.30 16.71
C ARG A 387 9.08 1.47 17.70
N PHE A 388 9.07 2.54 18.51
CA PHE A 388 7.98 2.78 19.48
C PHE A 388 6.63 2.81 18.74
N PRO A 389 5.54 2.25 19.29
CA PRO A 389 4.30 2.14 18.55
C PRO A 389 3.34 3.30 18.86
N GLN A 390 2.63 3.76 17.83
CA GLN A 390 1.30 4.36 17.99
C GLN A 390 0.26 3.28 17.66
N ILE A 391 -0.85 3.26 18.39
CA ILE A 391 -1.79 2.13 18.38
C ILE A 391 -3.26 2.56 18.32
N ALA A 392 -4.10 1.71 17.74
CA ALA A 392 -5.55 1.78 17.83
C ALA A 392 -6.15 0.38 17.98
N GLY A 393 -7.36 0.30 18.55
CA GLY A 393 -8.02 -0.98 18.83
C GLY A 393 -7.35 -1.81 19.95
N MET A 394 -6.31 -1.30 20.59
CA MET A 394 -5.61 -1.96 21.68
C MET A 394 -5.09 -0.99 22.74
N SER A 395 -4.78 -1.51 23.92
CA SER A 395 -4.02 -0.82 24.97
C SER A 395 -3.06 -1.77 25.69
N PHE A 396 -1.98 -1.22 26.24
CA PHE A 396 -1.03 -1.99 27.05
C PHE A 396 -0.30 -1.12 28.08
N ALA A 397 0.28 -1.78 29.09
CA ALA A 397 1.16 -1.18 30.06
C ALA A 397 2.56 -1.79 29.99
N PHE A 398 3.60 -0.98 30.21
CA PHE A 398 4.98 -1.47 30.26
C PHE A 398 5.80 -0.82 31.38
N ASP A 399 6.71 -1.60 31.96
CA ASP A 399 7.68 -1.19 32.97
C ASP A 399 9.07 -0.99 32.32
N PRO A 400 9.55 0.27 32.19
CA PRO A 400 10.84 0.54 31.56
C PRO A 400 12.03 0.11 32.43
N THR A 401 11.83 -0.18 33.72
CA THR A 401 12.89 -0.64 34.63
C THR A 401 13.25 -2.11 34.40
N GLN A 402 12.38 -2.89 33.75
CA GLN A 402 12.65 -4.28 33.38
C GLN A 402 13.60 -4.38 32.17
N PRO A 403 14.35 -5.51 32.05
CA PRO A 403 15.18 -5.75 30.88
C PRO A 403 14.33 -5.85 29.60
N PRO A 404 14.85 -5.44 28.44
CA PRO A 404 14.17 -5.59 27.15
C PRO A 404 13.68 -7.03 26.92
N GLY A 405 12.45 -7.18 26.42
CA GLY A 405 11.80 -8.49 26.26
C GLY A 405 11.04 -8.99 27.51
N ARG A 406 11.02 -8.19 28.59
CA ARG A 406 10.21 -8.43 29.80
C ARG A 406 9.58 -7.14 30.34
N ARG A 407 9.35 -6.16 29.46
CA ARG A 407 8.82 -4.85 29.83
C ARG A 407 7.30 -4.81 29.82
N VAL A 408 6.66 -5.63 28.99
CA VAL A 408 5.21 -5.61 28.76
C VAL A 408 4.55 -6.71 29.57
N GLU A 409 3.69 -6.33 30.50
CA GLU A 409 2.87 -7.28 31.26
C GLU A 409 1.69 -7.72 30.37
N ALA A 410 1.74 -8.96 29.88
CA ALA A 410 0.70 -9.53 29.01
C ALA A 410 -0.69 -9.44 29.62
N ARG A 411 -0.80 -9.49 30.96
CA ARG A 411 -2.07 -9.34 31.66
C ARG A 411 -2.69 -7.95 31.56
N LEU A 412 -1.93 -6.94 31.18
CA LEU A 412 -2.40 -5.57 31.02
C LEU A 412 -2.54 -5.17 29.55
N VAL A 413 -2.44 -6.14 28.63
CA VAL A 413 -2.72 -5.93 27.21
C VAL A 413 -4.20 -6.22 26.94
N ARG A 414 -4.89 -5.26 26.32
CA ARG A 414 -6.30 -5.37 25.93
C ARG A 414 -6.44 -5.12 24.44
N ILE A 415 -7.20 -5.97 23.75
CA ILE A 415 -7.55 -5.85 22.33
C ILE A 415 -9.07 -5.68 22.24
N GLY A 416 -9.53 -4.53 21.75
CA GLY A 416 -10.94 -4.15 21.84
C GLY A 416 -11.44 -4.18 23.29
N ASP A 417 -12.39 -5.07 23.58
CA ASP A 417 -12.94 -5.27 24.93
C ASP A 417 -12.38 -6.47 25.67
N GLU A 418 -11.51 -7.25 25.03
CA GLU A 418 -11.00 -8.50 25.58
C GLU A 418 -9.56 -8.33 26.06
N TRP A 419 -9.24 -8.97 27.18
CA TRP A 419 -7.85 -9.13 27.60
C TRP A 419 -7.13 -10.08 26.65
N LEU A 420 -5.85 -9.81 26.41
CA LEU A 420 -5.03 -10.60 25.50
C LEU A 420 -5.04 -12.09 25.89
N ASN A 421 -5.40 -12.93 24.93
CA ASN A 421 -5.22 -14.37 25.00
C ASN A 421 -4.09 -14.78 24.05
N LEU A 422 -3.03 -15.39 24.59
CA LEU A 422 -1.81 -15.69 23.83
C LEU A 422 -2.03 -16.68 22.68
N GLU A 423 -3.03 -17.57 22.80
CA GLU A 423 -3.33 -18.61 21.80
C GLU A 423 -4.42 -18.16 20.81
N GLN A 424 -5.11 -17.05 21.07
CA GLN A 424 -6.14 -16.53 20.20
C GLN A 424 -5.52 -15.84 18.98
N ILE A 425 -6.23 -15.92 17.85
CA ILE A 425 -5.87 -15.27 16.60
C ILE A 425 -6.60 -13.92 16.51
N TYR A 426 -5.86 -12.89 16.11
CA TYR A 426 -6.33 -11.53 15.91
C TYR A 426 -5.94 -11.04 14.51
N THR A 427 -6.68 -10.06 14.01
CA THR A 427 -6.32 -9.31 12.80
C THR A 427 -5.59 -8.03 13.18
N LEU A 428 -4.37 -7.86 12.65
CA LEU A 428 -3.51 -6.72 12.97
C LEU A 428 -3.14 -5.97 11.70
N CYS A 429 -3.48 -4.68 11.65
CA CYS A 429 -2.99 -3.77 10.62
C CYS A 429 -1.62 -3.21 11.02
N ILE A 430 -0.63 -3.37 10.14
CA ILE A 430 0.72 -2.79 10.25
C ILE A 430 1.13 -2.19 8.91
N LYS A 431 2.34 -1.64 8.82
CA LYS A 431 2.96 -1.28 7.52
C LYS A 431 3.76 -2.44 6.94
N SER A 432 3.89 -2.51 5.62
CA SER A 432 4.78 -3.47 4.92
C SER A 432 6.23 -3.39 5.43
N TYR A 433 6.70 -2.19 5.77
CA TYR A 433 8.00 -1.95 6.42
C TYR A 433 8.20 -2.80 7.69
N ILE A 434 7.17 -2.86 8.55
CA ILE A 434 7.20 -3.63 9.81
C ILE A 434 7.18 -5.13 9.49
N TYR A 435 6.39 -5.55 8.51
CA TYR A 435 6.31 -6.95 8.06
C TYR A 435 7.64 -7.49 7.52
N GLY A 436 8.41 -6.65 6.82
CA GLY A 436 9.77 -6.96 6.38
C GLY A 436 10.77 -7.24 7.51
N GLY A 437 10.36 -7.05 8.77
CA GLY A 437 11.17 -7.23 9.97
C GLY A 437 12.03 -6.02 10.32
N CYS A 438 11.79 -4.88 9.68
CA CYS A 438 12.48 -3.64 10.00
C CYS A 438 12.10 -3.15 11.40
N ASP A 439 12.90 -2.26 11.99
CA ASP A 439 12.76 -1.81 13.39
C ASP A 439 12.77 -2.95 14.45
N GLY A 440 13.25 -4.14 14.07
CA GLY A 440 13.36 -5.30 14.93
C GLY A 440 12.10 -6.19 14.98
N TYR A 441 11.08 -5.86 14.17
CA TYR A 441 9.80 -6.57 14.15
C TYR A 441 9.84 -7.92 13.38
N THR A 442 10.87 -8.71 13.66
CA THR A 442 11.14 -9.98 12.97
C THR A 442 10.07 -11.06 13.19
N MET A 443 9.27 -10.95 14.27
CA MET A 443 8.21 -11.90 14.62
C MET A 443 7.06 -11.94 13.60
N PHE A 444 6.89 -10.91 12.78
CA PHE A 444 5.83 -10.90 11.76
C PHE A 444 6.19 -11.66 10.48
N LYS A 445 7.46 -12.03 10.28
CA LYS A 445 7.88 -12.77 9.09
C LYS A 445 7.18 -14.12 9.02
N GLY A 446 6.48 -14.36 7.92
CA GLY A 446 5.73 -15.61 7.69
C GLY A 446 4.35 -15.66 8.34
N CYS A 447 3.88 -14.57 8.97
CA CYS A 447 2.47 -14.44 9.32
C CYS A 447 1.63 -14.41 8.04
N LYS A 448 0.42 -14.97 8.11
CA LYS A 448 -0.49 -15.01 6.96
C LYS A 448 -1.03 -13.60 6.69
N VAL A 449 -0.83 -13.12 5.47
CA VAL A 449 -1.37 -11.86 4.99
C VAL A 449 -2.82 -12.05 4.56
N LEU A 450 -3.73 -11.25 5.11
CA LEU A 450 -5.15 -11.23 4.78
C LEU A 450 -5.49 -10.13 3.76
N MET A 451 -4.71 -9.05 3.78
CA MET A 451 -4.76 -7.92 2.86
C MET A 451 -3.32 -7.47 2.65
N ASP A 452 -2.82 -7.61 1.43
CA ASP A 452 -1.47 -7.22 1.02
C ASP A 452 -1.41 -5.73 0.68
N ASP A 453 -0.25 -5.27 0.23
CA ASP A 453 0.02 -3.88 -0.12
C ASP A 453 -0.79 -3.38 -1.31
N ASP A 454 -1.14 -4.27 -2.24
CA ASP A 454 -2.02 -3.94 -3.37
C ASP A 454 -3.49 -3.78 -2.95
N ALA A 455 -3.98 -4.62 -2.03
CA ALA A 455 -5.37 -4.59 -1.58
C ALA A 455 -5.64 -3.57 -0.45
N ALA A 456 -4.61 -3.18 0.30
CA ALA A 456 -4.75 -2.27 1.42
C ALA A 456 -4.80 -0.80 0.99
N PRO A 457 -5.61 0.05 1.65
CA PRO A 457 -5.63 1.47 1.34
C PRO A 457 -4.31 2.13 1.75
N GLU A 458 -3.78 2.98 0.87
CA GLU A 458 -2.67 3.87 1.20
C GLU A 458 -3.09 4.80 2.36
N LEU A 459 -2.19 5.00 3.34
CA LEU A 459 -2.54 5.66 4.61
C LEU A 459 -2.90 7.15 4.40
N GLY A 460 -2.18 7.86 3.54
CA GLY A 460 -2.50 9.24 3.16
C GLY A 460 -3.86 9.34 2.49
N LEU A 461 -4.18 8.43 1.58
CA LEU A 461 -5.48 8.34 0.92
C LEU A 461 -6.60 8.00 1.90
N ALA A 462 -6.36 7.08 2.85
CA ALA A 462 -7.32 6.76 3.91
C ALA A 462 -7.66 8.00 4.76
N ILE A 463 -6.66 8.83 5.07
CA ILE A 463 -6.84 10.10 5.79
C ILE A 463 -7.62 11.11 4.94
N GLN A 464 -7.30 11.26 3.66
CA GLN A 464 -8.06 12.13 2.75
C GLN A 464 -9.52 11.68 2.62
N ASN A 465 -9.76 10.38 2.52
CA ASN A 465 -11.10 9.80 2.47
C ASN A 465 -11.87 10.01 3.78
N HIS A 466 -11.19 9.98 4.93
CA HIS A 466 -11.78 10.34 6.22
C HIS A 466 -12.30 11.78 6.23
N PHE A 467 -11.51 12.75 5.74
CA PHE A 467 -11.96 14.13 5.60
C PHE A 467 -13.14 14.28 4.62
N LYS A 468 -13.07 13.63 3.46
CA LYS A 468 -14.19 13.61 2.49
C LYS A 468 -15.47 13.05 3.11
N ALA A 469 -15.38 12.00 3.92
CA ALA A 469 -16.53 11.42 4.61
C ALA A 469 -17.16 12.40 5.62
N ILE A 470 -16.34 13.19 6.31
CA ILE A 470 -16.82 14.28 7.18
C ILE A 470 -17.54 15.35 6.36
N ASP A 471 -16.98 15.78 5.23
CA ASP A 471 -17.60 16.81 4.39
C ASP A 471 -18.95 16.36 3.79
N VAL A 472 -19.06 15.09 3.38
CA VAL A 472 -20.34 14.47 2.96
C VAL A 472 -21.34 14.51 4.12
N ARG A 473 -20.91 14.20 5.35
CA ARG A 473 -21.79 14.20 6.52
C ARG A 473 -22.25 15.60 6.91
N MET A 474 -21.37 16.59 6.79
CA MET A 474 -21.66 18.00 7.05
C MET A 474 -22.44 18.68 5.92
N GLY A 475 -22.75 17.95 4.83
CA GLY A 475 -23.54 18.47 3.71
C GLY A 475 -22.79 19.45 2.81
N LYS A 476 -21.44 19.43 2.85
CA LYS A 476 -20.60 20.25 1.98
C LYS A 476 -20.42 19.65 0.58
N THR A 477 -20.77 18.37 0.39
CA THR A 477 -20.69 17.64 -0.88
C THR A 477 -21.97 16.79 -1.12
N HIS A 478 -22.19 16.33 -2.36
CA HIS A 478 -23.45 15.70 -2.79
C HIS A 478 -23.85 14.43 -1.99
N HIS A 479 -25.14 14.30 -1.71
CA HIS A 479 -25.73 13.19 -0.93
C HIS A 479 -25.73 11.86 -1.69
N THR A 480 -24.77 10.98 -1.40
CA THR A 480 -24.91 9.56 -1.72
C THR A 480 -25.69 8.86 -0.58
N LYS A 481 -26.55 7.89 -0.93
CA LYS A 481 -27.28 7.06 0.06
C LYS A 481 -26.42 5.92 0.64
N HIS A 482 -25.24 5.70 0.07
CA HIS A 482 -24.28 4.70 0.49
C HIS A 482 -23.09 5.42 1.11
N ARG A 483 -23.07 5.51 2.44
CA ARG A 483 -21.95 6.07 3.20
C ARG A 483 -21.54 5.09 4.29
N GLN A 484 -20.24 4.95 4.53
CA GLN A 484 -19.75 4.27 5.72
C GLN A 484 -20.04 5.15 6.95
N SER A 485 -20.50 4.54 8.04
CA SER A 485 -20.78 5.26 9.28
C SER A 485 -19.48 5.54 10.03
N LEU A 486 -19.21 6.83 10.28
CA LEU A 486 -18.03 7.32 11.02
C LEU A 486 -17.92 6.71 12.44
N VAL A 487 -19.04 6.28 13.02
CA VAL A 487 -19.11 5.69 14.38
C VAL A 487 -18.95 4.17 14.36
N THR A 488 -19.41 3.49 13.31
CA THR A 488 -19.22 2.03 13.18
C THR A 488 -17.77 1.59 13.00
N LEU A 489 -16.84 2.55 12.88
CA LEU A 489 -15.44 2.37 12.53
C LEU A 489 -14.45 2.41 13.73
N SER A 490 -14.93 2.71 14.93
CA SER A 490 -14.13 2.65 16.18
C SER A 490 -14.89 1.96 17.33
N ARG A 491 -16.23 1.94 17.28
CA ARG A 491 -17.07 1.61 18.43
C ARG A 491 -17.94 0.36 18.27
N ARG A 492 -17.51 -0.65 17.49
CA ARG A 492 -18.12 -1.99 17.65
C ARG A 492 -17.93 -2.54 19.08
N HIS A 493 -16.89 -2.09 19.78
CA HIS A 493 -16.48 -2.59 21.09
C HIS A 493 -16.91 -1.65 22.25
N SER A 494 -16.63 -0.34 22.16
CA SER A 494 -16.96 0.64 23.23
C SER A 494 -18.47 0.92 23.49
N MET A 495 -19.42 0.28 22.80
CA MET A 495 -20.82 0.36 23.24
C MET A 495 -21.01 -0.25 24.63
N ILE A 496 -20.20 -1.23 25.04
CA ILE A 496 -20.35 -1.92 26.33
C ILE A 496 -19.88 -1.05 27.50
N GLN A 497 -18.77 -0.30 27.38
CA GLN A 497 -18.32 0.59 28.46
C GLN A 497 -19.25 1.79 28.71
N MET A 498 -19.93 2.31 27.67
CA MET A 498 -20.99 3.30 27.88
C MET A 498 -22.26 2.67 28.50
N LEU A 499 -22.48 1.37 28.31
CA LEU A 499 -23.56 0.61 28.96
C LEU A 499 -23.21 0.25 30.42
N GLU A 500 -21.95 -0.04 30.76
CA GLU A 500 -21.52 -0.39 32.13
C GLU A 500 -21.55 0.79 33.11
N ASN A 501 -21.36 2.02 32.62
CA ASN A 501 -21.49 3.24 33.44
C ASN A 501 -22.95 3.73 33.56
N LEU A 502 -23.91 2.99 33.03
CA LEU A 502 -25.34 3.25 33.15
C LEU A 502 -25.98 2.03 33.82
N GLU A 503 -26.58 2.20 35.00
CA GLU A 503 -27.45 1.17 35.58
C GLU A 503 -28.54 0.82 34.56
N LEU A 504 -28.49 -0.39 33.99
CA LEU A 504 -29.41 -0.88 32.99
C LEU A 504 -30.32 -1.93 33.59
N ASP A 505 -31.58 -1.56 33.84
CA ASP A 505 -32.67 -2.53 33.94
C ASP A 505 -33.09 -2.95 32.53
N GLY A 506 -32.75 -4.18 32.13
CA GLY A 506 -33.22 -4.83 30.90
C GLY A 506 -32.23 -5.85 30.32
N PRO A 507 -32.69 -6.84 29.55
CA PRO A 507 -31.84 -7.90 29.03
C PRO A 507 -30.81 -7.37 28.02
N THR A 508 -29.57 -7.84 28.15
CA THR A 508 -28.41 -7.48 27.33
C THR A 508 -28.62 -7.67 25.81
N PRO A 509 -28.02 -6.84 24.94
CA PRO A 509 -28.13 -7.00 23.50
C PRO A 509 -27.48 -8.31 23.00
N ILE A 510 -28.16 -8.94 22.05
CA ILE A 510 -27.87 -10.26 21.48
C ILE A 510 -26.48 -10.29 20.78
N ARG A 511 -25.58 -11.18 21.24
CA ARG A 511 -24.32 -11.59 20.60
C ARG A 511 -24.57 -12.38 19.29
N ARG A 512 -23.94 -11.99 18.16
CA ARG A 512 -23.61 -12.84 16.98
C ARG A 512 -22.41 -12.21 16.23
N LYS A 513 -21.45 -12.90 15.60
CA LYS A 513 -21.28 -14.32 15.22
C LYS A 513 -19.91 -14.82 15.71
N SER A 514 -19.92 -15.78 16.62
CA SER A 514 -18.87 -16.79 16.78
C SER A 514 -19.61 -18.13 16.81
N TYR A 515 -19.14 -19.11 16.04
CA TYR A 515 -19.86 -20.37 15.83
C TYR A 515 -19.57 -21.37 16.96
N VAL A 516 -20.60 -21.71 17.73
CA VAL A 516 -20.83 -23.05 18.32
C VAL A 516 -22.34 -23.34 18.23
N SER A 517 -22.71 -24.60 18.00
CA SER A 517 -24.02 -25.04 17.49
C SER A 517 -25.10 -25.38 18.55
N GLN A 518 -26.37 -25.06 18.20
CA GLN A 518 -27.70 -25.59 18.65
C GLN A 518 -28.47 -24.88 19.82
N PRO A 519 -29.79 -25.16 20.07
CA PRO A 519 -30.94 -24.45 19.48
C PRO A 519 -31.91 -23.79 20.51
N LYS A 520 -32.88 -23.03 19.98
CA LYS A 520 -33.77 -21.99 20.57
C LYS A 520 -34.91 -22.49 21.49
N HIS A 521 -35.38 -21.61 22.40
CA HIS A 521 -36.82 -21.36 22.68
C HIS A 521 -37.07 -19.93 23.22
N ALA A 522 -38.30 -19.44 23.13
CA ALA A 522 -38.71 -18.02 23.20
C ALA A 522 -39.85 -17.76 24.20
N SER A 523 -39.96 -16.52 24.73
CA SER A 523 -41.24 -15.83 25.03
C SER A 523 -41.03 -14.37 25.50
N MET A 524 -41.90 -13.45 25.06
CA MET A 524 -41.99 -12.03 25.44
C MET A 524 -43.03 -11.82 26.56
N GLU A 525 -42.79 -10.88 27.49
CA GLU A 525 -43.87 -10.14 28.18
C GLU A 525 -43.49 -8.66 28.42
N HIS A 526 -44.51 -7.81 28.31
CA HIS A 526 -44.49 -6.35 28.42
C HIS A 526 -44.61 -5.88 29.88
N VAL A 527 -43.78 -4.94 30.32
CA VAL A 527 -44.16 -3.95 31.36
C VAL A 527 -43.61 -2.57 31.00
N ASN A 528 -44.47 -1.57 31.11
CA ASN A 528 -44.28 -0.17 30.79
C ASN A 528 -44.18 0.62 32.11
N ARG A 529 -43.13 1.42 32.32
CA ARG A 529 -43.15 2.79 32.92
C ARG A 529 -41.75 3.29 33.33
N GLY A 530 -41.39 4.49 32.89
CA GLY A 530 -40.34 5.32 33.50
C GLY A 530 -39.75 6.34 32.53
N LYS A 531 -39.77 7.63 32.90
CA LYS A 531 -39.36 8.78 32.09
C LYS A 531 -37.93 8.64 31.49
N LEU A 532 -37.83 8.67 30.16
CA LEU A 532 -36.55 8.66 29.42
C LEU A 532 -35.79 10.00 29.59
N MET A 533 -34.59 9.94 30.17
CA MET A 533 -33.54 10.93 29.88
C MET A 533 -32.92 10.59 28.51
N ARG A 534 -32.71 11.62 27.69
CA ARG A 534 -32.35 11.54 26.26
C ARG A 534 -30.94 10.93 26.10
N ARG A 535 -30.87 9.67 25.67
CA ARG A 535 -29.65 8.98 25.22
C ARG A 535 -29.08 9.70 23.99
N ALA A 536 -27.74 9.79 23.90
CA ALA A 536 -27.08 10.20 22.65
C ALA A 536 -27.40 9.14 21.58
N SER A 537 -28.06 9.55 20.51
CA SER A 537 -28.35 8.72 19.36
C SER A 537 -27.06 8.41 18.58
N LEU A 538 -27.07 7.38 17.72
CA LEU A 538 -25.96 7.09 16.79
C LEU A 538 -25.60 8.35 15.97
N ASP A 539 -26.60 9.14 15.59
CA ASP A 539 -26.42 10.42 14.91
C ASP A 539 -25.66 11.44 15.75
N ASP A 540 -25.91 11.52 17.07
CA ASP A 540 -25.18 12.43 17.97
C ASP A 540 -23.69 12.04 18.09
N LEU A 541 -23.40 10.74 18.10
CA LEU A 541 -22.02 10.25 18.10
C LEU A 541 -21.31 10.55 16.77
N GLU A 542 -22.00 10.38 15.64
CA GLU A 542 -21.45 10.71 14.33
C GLU A 542 -21.21 12.21 14.18
N GLN A 543 -22.11 13.03 14.73
CA GLN A 543 -21.97 14.48 14.73
C GLN A 543 -20.76 14.93 15.58
N ASN A 544 -20.52 14.25 16.70
CA ASN A 544 -19.32 14.50 17.51
C ASN A 544 -18.04 14.06 16.81
N SER A 545 -18.06 12.97 16.04
CA SER A 545 -16.91 12.53 15.23
C SER A 545 -16.52 13.52 14.12
N CYS A 546 -17.44 14.37 13.66
CA CYS A 546 -17.13 15.47 12.75
C CYS A 546 -16.36 16.62 13.44
N GLN A 547 -16.38 16.70 14.77
CA GLN A 547 -15.54 17.62 15.53
C GLN A 547 -14.18 16.94 15.75
N LEU A 548 -13.23 17.21 14.86
CA LEU A 548 -11.88 16.65 14.94
C LEU A 548 -11.14 17.22 16.17
N ALA A 549 -11.30 16.52 17.29
CA ALA A 549 -10.76 16.84 18.60
C ALA A 549 -10.08 15.59 19.22
N PRO A 550 -9.06 15.00 18.56
CA PRO A 550 -8.45 13.77 19.07
C PRO A 550 -7.81 14.00 20.44
N THR A 551 -8.01 13.04 21.33
CA THR A 551 -7.53 13.07 22.71
C THR A 551 -6.59 11.90 23.00
N ILE A 552 -5.77 12.05 24.03
CA ILE A 552 -5.04 10.93 24.63
C ILE A 552 -6.05 10.07 25.39
N GLN A 553 -6.06 8.77 25.11
CA GLN A 553 -7.01 7.80 25.66
C GLN A 553 -6.35 6.84 26.67
N HIS A 554 -5.05 7.02 26.94
CA HIS A 554 -4.27 6.16 27.83
C HIS A 554 -4.21 4.70 27.33
N ARG A 555 -4.03 4.55 26.00
CA ARG A 555 -3.77 3.29 25.33
C ARG A 555 -2.37 2.76 25.64
N ILE A 556 -1.39 3.64 25.89
CA ILE A 556 -0.02 3.23 26.24
C ILE A 556 0.33 3.77 27.62
N ILE A 557 0.53 2.87 28.60
CA ILE A 557 0.74 3.24 30.00
C ILE A 557 2.17 2.89 30.42
N VAL A 558 2.92 3.89 30.88
CA VAL A 558 4.24 3.69 31.51
C VAL A 558 4.04 3.43 32.99
N VAL A 559 4.42 2.25 33.44
CA VAL A 559 4.36 1.86 34.85
C VAL A 559 5.46 2.58 35.62
N GLN A 560 5.10 3.17 36.77
CA GLN A 560 5.98 4.01 37.56
C GLN A 560 6.80 3.21 38.58
N ASN A 561 6.18 2.18 39.16
CA ASN A 561 6.76 1.30 40.17
C ASN A 561 5.96 -0.01 40.24
N GLN A 562 6.46 -0.98 41.02
CA GLN A 562 5.81 -2.29 41.18
C GLN A 562 4.42 -2.20 41.83
N ASP A 563 4.21 -1.23 42.73
CA ASP A 563 2.91 -1.04 43.38
C ASP A 563 1.84 -0.60 42.37
N HIS A 564 2.19 0.30 41.45
CA HIS A 564 1.31 0.72 40.35
C HIS A 564 0.97 -0.46 39.43
N MET A 565 1.95 -1.31 39.10
CA MET A 565 1.70 -2.54 38.33
C MET A 565 0.68 -3.45 39.06
N HIS A 566 0.89 -3.65 40.36
CA HIS A 566 0.04 -4.51 41.17
C HIS A 566 -1.39 -3.96 41.27
N GLU A 567 -1.54 -2.64 41.44
CA GLU A 567 -2.84 -1.97 41.45
C GLU A 567 -3.59 -2.14 40.13
N MET A 568 -2.91 -1.99 38.99
CA MET A 568 -3.51 -2.19 37.67
C MET A 568 -3.99 -3.63 37.47
N ILE A 569 -3.20 -4.63 37.91
CA ILE A 569 -3.58 -6.04 37.85
C ILE A 569 -4.80 -6.32 38.74
N LEU A 570 -4.78 -5.82 39.98
CA LEU A 570 -5.90 -6.01 40.92
C LEU A 570 -7.19 -5.36 40.39
N ARG A 571 -7.07 -4.19 39.76
CA ARG A 571 -8.20 -3.52 39.10
C ARG A 571 -8.75 -4.37 37.95
N ARG A 572 -7.89 -4.97 37.14
CA ARG A 572 -8.31 -5.93 36.11
C ARG A 572 -9.05 -7.11 36.74
N GLU A 573 -8.48 -7.78 37.73
CA GLU A 573 -9.08 -8.95 38.39
C GLU A 573 -10.45 -8.62 38.98
N THR A 574 -10.60 -7.40 39.52
CA THR A 574 -11.88 -6.90 40.02
C THR A 574 -12.91 -6.72 38.89
N ILE A 575 -12.51 -6.19 37.74
CA ILE A 575 -13.39 -6.04 36.56
C ILE A 575 -13.81 -7.41 36.02
N GLU A 576 -12.89 -8.38 35.96
CA GLU A 576 -13.20 -9.75 35.55
C GLU A 576 -14.17 -10.42 36.55
N ALA A 577 -13.92 -10.29 37.85
CA ALA A 577 -14.79 -10.84 38.88
C ALA A 577 -16.21 -10.25 38.85
N ASN A 578 -16.34 -8.97 38.51
CA ASN A 578 -17.63 -8.27 38.43
C ASN A 578 -18.38 -8.53 37.11
N SER A 579 -17.70 -8.95 36.05
CA SER A 579 -18.32 -9.25 34.74
C SER A 579 -18.81 -10.70 34.63
N VAL A 580 -18.40 -11.59 35.54
CA VAL A 580 -18.92 -12.97 35.64
C VAL A 580 -20.21 -12.98 36.46
N ILE A 581 -21.36 -13.05 35.76
CA ILE A 581 -22.65 -13.34 36.41
C ILE A 581 -22.60 -14.77 36.94
N LYS A 582 -22.58 -14.95 38.26
CA LYS A 582 -22.78 -16.27 38.87
C LYS A 582 -24.22 -16.70 38.62
N GLU A 583 -24.42 -17.76 37.85
CA GLU A 583 -25.70 -18.49 37.87
C GLU A 583 -25.89 -19.01 39.31
N THR A 584 -26.76 -18.36 40.07
CA THR A 584 -27.27 -18.93 41.31
C THR A 584 -28.31 -19.97 40.93
N ASP A 585 -27.96 -21.24 41.10
CA ASP A 585 -28.93 -22.33 41.15
C ASP A 585 -29.89 -22.09 42.33
N GLU A 586 -30.97 -21.36 42.10
CA GLU A 586 -32.16 -21.42 42.95
C GLU A 586 -32.88 -22.76 42.73
N LEU A 587 -32.26 -23.85 43.15
CA LEU A 587 -32.92 -25.15 43.28
C LEU A 587 -32.33 -25.90 44.47
N THR A 588 -32.91 -25.72 45.65
CA THR A 588 -33.31 -26.88 46.48
C THR A 588 -34.42 -26.47 47.46
N PRO A 589 -35.38 -27.37 47.71
CA PRO A 589 -36.77 -27.06 48.10
C PRO A 589 -36.98 -26.69 49.56
#